data_AF-A0A9J6B2Z1-F1
#
_entry.id   AF-A0A9J6B2Z1-F1
#
_cell.length_a   1.000
_cell.length_b   1.000
_cell.length_c   1.000
_cell.angle_alpha   90.00
_cell.angle_beta   90.00
_cell.angle_gamma   90.00
#
_symmetry.space_group_name_H-M   'P 1'
#
loop_
_entity.id
_entity.type
_entity.pdbx_description
1 polymer ?
#
loop_
_entity_poly.entity_id
_entity_poly.type
_entity_poly.pdbx_seq_one_letter_code
_entity_poly.pdbx_strand_id
1 'polypeptide(L)'
;MEQRALSVDELLQKVHLAMEFEEVIKNEEIAWRQRSRIQWLKNGDKNTKYFHRMATTHKRCNTIDKIEEEGTYITDPEVIKIKIQDYYQNLYKETETWRPNLNLQDFTSINLEEQIWLQRQFEEEEVLKGINLCASDKAPGPDGFPMSFFKEFWSMQRLANILGCKIEQFPTTYLGMPAGSNHKELLIWDGIIQRSRRS
;
A
#
# COMPACT_ATOMS: atom_id res chain seq x y z
N MET A 1 -14.93 45.69 -23.45
CA MET A 1 -15.51 44.66 -22.56
C MET A 1 -16.47 43.84 -23.41
N GLU A 2 -16.02 42.73 -23.98
CA GLU A 2 -16.91 41.82 -24.70
C GLU A 2 -17.60 40.92 -23.67
N GLN A 3 -18.83 41.27 -23.29
CA GLN A 3 -19.74 40.35 -22.61
C GLN A 3 -20.56 39.63 -23.68
N ARG A 4 -19.96 38.60 -24.28
CA ARG A 4 -20.69 37.65 -25.13
C ARG A 4 -21.41 36.65 -24.23
N ALA A 5 -22.72 36.46 -24.45
CA ALA A 5 -23.47 35.40 -23.78
C ALA A 5 -22.99 34.03 -24.28
N LEU A 6 -22.67 33.13 -23.35
CA LEU A 6 -22.17 31.78 -23.65
C LEU A 6 -23.25 30.96 -24.38
N SER A 7 -22.82 30.20 -25.37
CA SER A 7 -23.66 29.22 -26.06
C SER A 7 -24.10 28.10 -25.11
N VAL A 8 -25.23 27.45 -25.41
CA VAL A 8 -25.72 26.28 -24.66
C VAL A 8 -24.66 25.17 -24.63
N ASP A 9 -23.92 24.97 -25.71
CA ASP A 9 -22.84 23.99 -25.78
C ASP A 9 -21.64 24.36 -24.89
N GLU A 10 -21.30 25.65 -24.81
CA GLU A 10 -20.22 26.15 -23.94
C GLU A 10 -20.61 26.03 -22.46
N LEU A 11 -21.90 26.23 -22.15
CA LEU A 11 -22.46 25.98 -20.81
C LEU A 11 -22.39 24.51 -20.44
N LEU A 12 -22.76 23.60 -21.34
CA LEU A 12 -22.68 22.16 -21.12
C LEU A 12 -21.23 21.69 -20.95
N GLN A 13 -20.30 22.17 -21.78
CA GLN A 13 -18.87 21.87 -21.61
C GLN A 13 -18.33 22.39 -20.27
N LYS A 14 -18.73 23.59 -19.86
CA LYS A 14 -18.31 24.16 -18.57
C LYS A 14 -18.82 23.32 -17.39
N VAL A 15 -20.06 22.84 -17.45
CA VAL A 15 -20.63 21.95 -16.43
C VAL A 15 -19.90 20.61 -16.42
N HIS A 16 -19.65 20.02 -17.58
CA HIS A 16 -18.92 18.76 -17.70
C HIS A 16 -17.49 18.87 -17.13
N LEU A 17 -16.76 19.91 -17.52
CA LEU A 17 -15.41 20.16 -17.04
C LEU A 17 -15.37 20.43 -15.53
N ALA A 18 -16.40 21.10 -14.98
CA ALA A 18 -16.53 21.31 -13.55
C ALA A 18 -16.76 19.98 -12.79
N MET A 19 -17.56 19.07 -13.36
CA MET A 19 -17.77 17.74 -12.80
C MET A 19 -16.50 16.89 -12.83
N GLU A 20 -15.79 16.85 -13.97
CA GLU A 20 -14.50 16.15 -14.08
C GLU A 20 -13.48 16.70 -13.08
N PHE A 21 -13.42 18.03 -12.94
CA PHE A 21 -12.53 18.67 -11.99
C PHE A 21 -12.85 18.32 -10.53
N GLU A 22 -14.14 18.28 -10.18
CA GLU A 22 -14.59 17.87 -8.84
C GLU A 22 -14.26 16.40 -8.55
N GLU A 23 -14.40 15.53 -9.55
CA GLU A 23 -14.01 14.12 -9.46
C GLU A 23 -12.50 13.96 -9.27
N VAL A 24 -11.68 14.69 -10.04
CA VAL A 24 -10.22 14.67 -9.89
C VAL A 24 -9.80 15.14 -8.49
N ILE A 25 -10.39 16.22 -7.97
CA ILE A 25 -10.11 16.71 -6.61
C ILE A 25 -10.45 15.64 -5.57
N LYS A 26 -11.62 15.01 -5.71
CA LYS A 26 -12.06 13.96 -4.78
C LYS A 26 -11.11 12.77 -4.81
N ASN A 27 -10.67 12.35 -6.00
CA ASN A 27 -9.70 11.27 -6.16
C ASN A 27 -8.34 11.64 -5.58
N GLU A 28 -7.90 12.90 -5.74
CA GLU A 28 -6.67 13.39 -5.13
C GLU A 28 -6.78 13.41 -3.60
N GLU A 29 -7.90 13.85 -3.03
CA GLU A 29 -8.15 13.82 -1.59
C GLU A 29 -8.11 12.39 -1.04
N ILE A 30 -8.73 11.44 -1.74
CA ILE A 30 -8.68 10.01 -1.40
C ILE A 30 -7.24 9.50 -1.41
N ALA A 31 -6.47 9.84 -2.45
CA ALA A 31 -5.06 9.45 -2.55
C ALA A 31 -4.21 10.05 -1.41
N TRP A 32 -4.41 11.32 -1.06
CA TRP A 32 -3.73 11.97 0.06
C TRP A 32 -4.14 11.38 1.41
N ARG A 33 -5.41 10.99 1.58
CA ARG A 33 -5.90 10.29 2.77
C ARG A 33 -5.24 8.92 2.94
N GLN A 34 -5.19 8.13 1.87
CA GLN A 34 -4.51 6.82 1.87
C GLN A 34 -3.01 6.96 2.18
N ARG A 35 -2.35 7.98 1.65
CA ARG A 35 -0.93 8.25 1.90
C ARG A 35 -0.65 8.74 3.32
N SER A 36 -1.53 9.54 3.91
CA SER A 36 -1.29 10.19 5.21
C SER A 36 -1.62 9.33 6.43
N ARG A 37 -2.52 8.34 6.30
CA ARG A 37 -2.89 7.39 7.38
C ARG A 37 -3.48 8.05 8.64
N ILE A 38 -4.02 9.27 8.53
CA ILE A 38 -4.60 10.00 9.66
C ILE A 38 -6.09 9.67 9.77
N GLN A 39 -6.49 8.93 10.81
CA GLN A 39 -7.89 8.55 11.08
C GLN A 39 -8.75 9.68 11.69
N TRP A 40 -8.15 10.78 12.15
CA TRP A 40 -8.83 11.75 13.04
C TRP A 40 -9.30 13.06 12.41
N LEU A 41 -9.13 13.28 11.10
CA LEU A 41 -9.60 14.50 10.44
C LEU A 41 -11.07 14.34 10.01
N LYS A 42 -11.98 14.67 10.94
CA LYS A 42 -13.40 14.88 10.66
C LYS A 42 -13.53 16.14 9.80
N ASN A 43 -13.99 15.96 8.56
CA ASN A 43 -14.61 16.93 7.65
C ASN A 43 -14.13 18.40 7.72
N GLY A 44 -13.41 18.82 6.68
CA GLY A 44 -13.29 20.23 6.30
C GLY A 44 -11.89 20.80 6.47
N ASP A 45 -11.08 20.73 5.41
CA ASP A 45 -10.78 21.92 4.59
C ASP A 45 -9.95 21.50 3.35
N LYS A 46 -10.15 22.18 2.23
CA LYS A 46 -9.43 21.95 0.98
C LYS A 46 -8.01 22.52 1.09
N ASN A 47 -7.08 21.79 1.71
CA ASN A 47 -5.66 22.03 1.44
C ASN A 47 -4.73 20.86 1.77
N THR A 48 -4.20 20.28 0.71
CA THR A 48 -3.11 19.29 0.63
C THR A 48 -1.84 19.70 1.40
N LYS A 49 -1.66 20.99 1.75
CA LYS A 49 -0.50 21.51 2.50
C LYS A 49 -0.27 20.85 3.86
N TYR A 50 -1.34 20.51 4.60
CA TYR A 50 -1.20 19.81 5.89
C TYR A 50 -0.65 18.40 5.68
N PHE A 51 -1.23 17.65 4.75
CA PHE A 51 -0.79 16.29 4.43
C PHE A 51 0.64 16.26 3.87
N HIS A 52 1.00 17.21 3.00
CA HIS A 52 2.39 17.35 2.52
C HIS A 52 3.36 17.68 3.65
N ARG A 53 3.00 18.61 4.55
CA ARG A 53 3.84 18.92 5.73
C ARG A 53 3.98 17.72 6.64
N MET A 54 2.92 16.95 6.84
CA MET A 54 2.98 15.76 7.66
C MET A 54 3.85 14.68 7.02
N ALA A 55 3.67 14.38 5.73
CA ALA A 55 4.49 13.42 5.01
C ALA A 55 5.97 13.84 4.99
N THR A 56 6.26 15.13 4.82
CA THR A 56 7.62 15.67 4.88
C THR A 56 8.21 15.56 6.29
N THR A 57 7.40 15.83 7.32
CA THR A 57 7.80 15.69 8.73
C THR A 57 8.09 14.22 9.05
N HIS A 58 7.24 13.29 8.62
CA HIS A 58 7.46 11.86 8.77
C HIS A 58 8.71 11.41 8.03
N LYS A 59 8.92 11.86 6.79
CA LYS A 59 10.15 11.59 6.03
C LYS A 59 11.38 12.08 6.80
N ARG A 60 11.34 13.31 7.34
CA ARG A 60 12.46 13.87 8.11
C ARG A 60 12.72 13.09 9.40
N CYS A 61 11.68 12.74 10.16
CA CYS A 61 11.84 11.99 11.41
C CYS A 61 12.25 10.52 11.19
N ASN A 62 11.89 9.93 10.04
CA ASN A 62 12.20 8.54 9.72
C ASN A 62 13.51 8.39 8.91
N THR A 63 14.14 9.49 8.49
CA THR A 63 15.42 9.43 7.79
C THR A 63 16.54 9.30 8.81
N ILE A 64 17.34 8.26 8.68
CA ILE A 64 18.56 8.07 9.48
C ILE A 64 19.66 8.89 8.80
N ASP A 65 19.97 10.05 9.37
CA ASP A 65 20.94 11.02 8.82
C ASP A 65 22.39 10.65 9.16
N LYS A 66 22.61 10.08 10.35
CA LYS A 66 23.92 9.61 10.79
C LYS A 66 23.79 8.48 11.80
N ILE A 67 24.78 7.61 11.80
CA ILE A 67 24.98 6.58 12.85
C ILE A 67 26.34 6.81 13.51
N GLU A 68 26.42 6.54 14.81
CA GLU A 68 27.65 6.63 15.58
C GLU A 68 28.18 5.22 15.82
N GLU A 69 29.42 4.96 15.41
CA GLU A 69 30.10 3.68 15.61
C GLU A 69 31.50 3.96 16.16
N GLU A 70 31.80 3.45 17.36
CA GLU A 70 33.10 3.59 18.03
C GLU A 70 33.64 5.04 18.09
N GLY A 71 32.74 6.03 18.24
CA GLY A 71 33.08 7.45 18.31
C GLY A 71 33.24 8.15 16.95
N THR A 72 33.00 7.45 15.83
CA THR A 72 33.00 8.03 14.48
C THR A 72 31.57 8.15 13.95
N TYR A 73 31.23 9.31 13.37
CA TYR A 73 29.94 9.53 12.73
C TYR A 73 29.99 9.12 11.26
N ILE A 74 29.13 8.19 10.88
CA ILE A 74 28.92 7.78 9.49
C ILE A 74 27.68 8.49 8.97
N THR A 75 27.83 9.26 7.89
CA THR A 75 26.77 10.05 7.26
C THR A 75 26.42 9.57 5.85
N ASP A 76 27.19 8.64 5.27
CA ASP A 76 26.94 8.10 3.93
C ASP A 76 25.75 7.12 3.96
N PRO A 77 24.64 7.40 3.24
CA PRO A 77 23.45 6.57 3.23
C PRO A 77 23.69 5.11 2.82
N GLU A 78 24.59 4.84 1.87
CA GLU A 78 24.87 3.47 1.43
C GLU A 78 25.64 2.70 2.50
N VAL A 79 26.59 3.37 3.18
CA VAL A 79 27.34 2.78 4.29
C VAL A 79 26.42 2.55 5.50
N ILE A 80 25.53 3.49 5.81
CA ILE A 80 24.52 3.34 6.87
C ILE A 80 23.66 2.11 6.62
N LYS A 81 23.19 1.93 5.38
CA LYS A 81 22.35 0.78 4.99
C LYS A 81 23.09 -0.55 5.19
N ILE A 82 24.34 -0.65 4.73
CA ILE A 82 25.17 -1.85 4.90
C ILE A 82 25.37 -2.14 6.39
N LYS A 83 25.73 -1.13 7.18
CA LYS A 83 25.96 -1.28 8.63
C LYS A 83 24.72 -1.74 9.39
N ILE A 84 23.56 -1.17 9.09
CA ILE A 84 22.29 -1.59 9.70
C ILE A 84 21.98 -3.04 9.31
N GLN A 85 22.17 -3.39 8.04
CA GLN A 85 21.96 -4.75 7.56
C GLN A 85 22.87 -5.74 8.30
N ASP A 86 24.17 -5.48 8.36
CA ASP A 86 25.15 -6.35 9.03
C ASP A 86 24.86 -6.48 10.53
N TYR A 87 24.49 -5.37 11.18
CA TYR A 87 24.12 -5.35 12.59
C TYR A 87 22.95 -6.30 12.87
N TYR A 88 21.84 -6.16 12.14
CA TYR A 88 20.66 -7.00 12.35
C TYR A 88 20.88 -8.44 11.89
N GLN A 89 21.66 -8.66 10.83
CA GLN A 89 22.06 -10.00 10.41
C GLN A 89 22.81 -10.72 11.53
N ASN A 90 23.74 -10.04 12.20
CA ASN A 90 24.48 -10.61 13.32
C ASN A 90 23.61 -10.74 14.59
N LEU A 91 22.73 -9.79 14.86
CA LEU A 91 21.82 -9.82 16.01
C LEU A 91 20.86 -11.01 15.96
N TYR A 92 20.34 -11.32 14.77
CA TYR A 92 19.42 -12.45 14.56
C TYR A 92 20.15 -13.73 14.15
N LYS A 93 21.48 -13.73 14.12
CA LYS A 93 22.26 -14.94 13.89
C LYS A 93 22.25 -15.77 15.17
N GLU A 94 21.76 -16.99 15.08
CA GLU A 94 21.89 -17.94 16.18
C GLU A 94 23.37 -18.26 16.39
N THR A 95 23.92 -17.88 17.55
CA THR A 95 25.30 -18.19 17.94
C THR A 95 25.41 -19.49 18.72
N GLU A 96 24.29 -19.97 19.29
CA GLU A 96 24.23 -21.19 20.07
C GLU A 96 24.13 -22.42 19.17
N THR A 97 25.13 -23.30 19.26
CA THR A 97 25.10 -24.60 18.56
C THR A 97 24.22 -25.62 19.27
N TRP A 98 23.93 -25.38 20.55
CA TRP A 98 23.11 -26.27 21.37
C TRP A 98 21.72 -25.69 21.54
N ARG A 99 20.72 -26.43 21.05
CA ARG A 99 19.31 -26.19 21.33
C ARG A 99 18.82 -27.33 22.21
N PRO A 100 18.13 -27.06 23.34
CA PRO A 100 17.45 -28.12 24.07
C PRO A 100 16.52 -28.83 23.10
N ASN A 101 16.63 -30.15 23.03
CA ASN A 101 15.67 -30.93 22.27
C ASN A 101 14.31 -30.74 22.94
N LEU A 102 13.41 -30.02 22.27
CA LEU A 102 12.00 -29.91 22.64
C LEU A 102 11.32 -31.25 22.32
N ASN A 103 11.82 -32.35 22.91
CA ASN A 103 11.12 -33.62 23.02
C ASN A 103 10.09 -33.45 24.11
N LEU A 104 9.10 -32.63 23.79
CA LEU A 104 8.00 -32.29 24.65
C LEU A 104 6.96 -33.42 24.53
N GLN A 105 7.20 -34.52 25.21
CA GLN A 105 6.34 -35.71 25.19
C GLN A 105 4.91 -35.45 25.69
N ASP A 106 4.66 -34.30 26.33
CA ASP A 106 3.40 -33.98 27.01
C ASP A 106 2.57 -32.87 26.33
N PHE A 107 2.85 -32.53 25.07
CA PHE A 107 2.00 -31.57 24.36
C PHE A 107 0.83 -32.31 23.74
N THR A 108 -0.37 -31.72 23.87
CA THR A 108 -1.53 -32.09 23.07
C THR A 108 -1.16 -31.87 21.60
N SER A 109 -0.78 -32.95 20.92
CA SER A 109 -0.63 -32.94 19.48
C SER A 109 -2.00 -32.83 18.87
N ILE A 110 -2.10 -31.98 17.85
CA ILE A 110 -3.25 -31.94 16.96
C ILE A 110 -3.47 -33.37 16.44
N ASN A 111 -4.70 -33.87 16.57
CA ASN A 111 -5.02 -35.22 16.14
C ASN A 111 -5.05 -35.28 14.60
N LEU A 112 -5.09 -36.49 14.02
CA LEU A 112 -5.04 -36.64 12.56
C LEU A 112 -6.22 -35.94 11.85
N GLU A 113 -7.41 -35.93 12.46
CA GLU A 113 -8.59 -35.28 11.89
C GLU A 113 -8.46 -33.76 11.89
N GLU A 114 -7.98 -33.17 12.99
CA GLU A 114 -7.69 -31.75 13.12
C GLU A 114 -6.55 -31.34 12.18
N GLN A 115 -5.54 -32.20 12.00
CA GLN A 115 -4.45 -31.97 11.06
C GLN A 115 -4.98 -31.93 9.62
N ILE A 116 -5.82 -32.91 9.24
CA ILE A 116 -6.46 -32.94 7.93
C ILE A 116 -7.34 -31.70 7.75
N TRP A 117 -8.08 -31.31 8.78
CA TRP A 117 -8.92 -30.11 8.76
C TRP A 117 -8.12 -28.83 8.58
N LEU A 118 -6.98 -28.66 9.26
CA LEU A 118 -6.13 -27.47 9.12
C LEU A 118 -5.36 -27.41 7.80
N GLN A 119 -5.12 -28.56 7.16
CA GLN A 119 -4.43 -28.65 5.87
C GLN A 119 -5.38 -28.61 4.67
N ARG A 120 -6.69 -28.55 4.91
CA ARG A 120 -7.69 -28.45 3.85
C ARG A 120 -7.54 -27.13 3.09
N GLN A 121 -8.02 -27.10 1.85
CA GLN A 121 -8.11 -25.85 1.10
C GLN A 121 -9.16 -24.93 1.71
N PHE A 122 -8.88 -23.63 1.74
CA PHE A 122 -9.82 -22.62 2.22
C PHE A 122 -11.08 -22.57 1.35
N GLU A 123 -12.23 -22.45 1.99
CA GLU A 123 -13.50 -22.21 1.31
C GLU A 123 -13.65 -20.72 0.95
N GLU A 124 -14.39 -20.42 -0.13
CA GLU A 124 -14.64 -19.03 -0.55
C GLU A 124 -15.25 -18.17 0.57
N GLU A 125 -16.20 -18.74 1.32
CA GLU A 125 -16.84 -18.06 2.44
C GLU A 125 -15.87 -17.75 3.58
N GLU A 126 -14.92 -18.66 3.85
CA GLU A 126 -13.89 -18.50 4.88
C GLU A 126 -12.93 -17.37 4.52
N VAL A 127 -12.47 -17.35 3.26
CA VAL A 127 -11.62 -16.28 2.71
C VAL A 127 -12.34 -14.94 2.77
N LEU A 128 -13.61 -14.89 2.34
CA LEU A 128 -14.42 -13.66 2.36
C LEU A 128 -14.61 -13.15 3.79
N LYS A 129 -14.87 -14.04 4.75
CA LYS A 129 -14.97 -13.68 6.17
C LYS A 129 -13.66 -13.09 6.69
N GLY A 130 -12.52 -13.70 6.33
CA GLY A 130 -11.18 -13.19 6.66
C GLY A 130 -10.92 -11.80 6.09
N ILE A 131 -11.23 -11.58 4.80
CA ILE A 131 -11.08 -10.28 4.14
C ILE A 131 -11.95 -9.22 4.83
N ASN A 132 -13.21 -9.55 5.16
CA ASN A 132 -14.12 -8.62 5.83
C ASN A 132 -13.69 -8.25 7.25
N LEU A 133 -13.10 -9.19 8.00
CA LEU A 133 -12.56 -8.95 9.34
C LEU A 133 -11.34 -8.01 9.34
N CYS A 134 -10.59 -7.95 8.24
CA CYS A 134 -9.43 -7.08 8.16
C CYS A 134 -9.85 -5.60 8.09
N ALA A 135 -9.16 -4.69 8.79
CA ALA A 135 -9.46 -3.26 8.68
C ALA A 135 -9.02 -2.71 7.31
N SER A 136 -9.88 -1.92 6.67
CA SER A 136 -9.73 -1.47 5.28
C SER A 136 -8.59 -0.46 5.08
N ASP A 137 -8.23 0.25 6.14
CA ASP A 137 -7.29 1.39 6.17
C ASP A 137 -5.90 1.02 6.72
N LYS A 138 -5.59 -0.28 6.82
CA LYS A 138 -4.25 -0.75 7.18
C LYS A 138 -3.23 -0.45 6.08
N ALA A 139 -1.97 -0.39 6.48
CA ALA A 139 -0.85 -0.23 5.56
C ALA A 139 -0.88 -1.33 4.48
N PRO A 140 -0.66 -0.98 3.21
CA PRO A 140 -0.56 -1.97 2.14
C PRO A 140 0.63 -2.89 2.38
N GLY A 141 0.51 -4.12 1.87
CA GLY A 141 1.61 -5.07 1.86
C GLY A 141 2.73 -4.64 0.89
N PRO A 142 3.75 -5.49 0.69
CA PRO A 142 4.79 -5.26 -0.32
C PRO A 142 4.26 -5.22 -1.76
N ASP A 143 3.00 -5.61 -1.96
CA ASP A 143 2.23 -5.53 -3.20
C ASP A 143 1.64 -4.13 -3.47
N GLY A 144 1.62 -3.24 -2.47
CA GLY A 144 1.16 -1.86 -2.62
C GLY A 144 -0.36 -1.67 -2.58
N PHE A 145 -1.15 -2.74 -2.45
CA PHE A 145 -2.61 -2.66 -2.41
C PHE A 145 -3.15 -2.57 -0.97
N PRO A 146 -4.03 -1.60 -0.66
CA PRO A 146 -4.68 -1.55 0.64
C PRO A 146 -5.74 -2.64 0.77
N MET A 147 -6.07 -3.06 1.99
CA MET A 147 -7.11 -4.07 2.23
C MET A 147 -8.49 -3.65 1.69
N SER A 148 -8.76 -2.34 1.58
CA SER A 148 -9.97 -1.81 0.91
C SER A 148 -10.11 -2.29 -0.54
N PHE A 149 -9.00 -2.39 -1.28
CA PHE A 149 -9.00 -2.86 -2.66
C PHE A 149 -9.49 -4.31 -2.75
N PHE A 150 -8.97 -5.19 -1.89
CA PHE A 150 -9.37 -6.61 -1.89
C PHE A 150 -10.84 -6.82 -1.49
N LYS A 151 -11.37 -6.00 -0.57
CA LYS A 151 -12.80 -6.01 -0.20
C LYS A 151 -13.71 -5.62 -1.36
N GLU A 152 -13.36 -4.56 -2.09
CA GLU A 152 -14.15 -4.08 -3.22
C GLU A 152 -14.03 -5.04 -4.42
N PHE A 153 -12.82 -5.50 -4.71
CA PHE A 153 -12.55 -6.40 -5.84
C PHE A 153 -13.27 -7.75 -5.69
N TRP A 154 -13.23 -8.37 -4.50
CA TRP A 154 -13.95 -9.62 -4.27
C TRP A 154 -15.46 -9.45 -4.43
N SER A 155 -15.99 -8.31 -3.97
CA SER A 155 -17.40 -7.96 -4.15
C SER A 155 -17.75 -7.78 -5.64
N MET A 156 -16.87 -7.15 -6.41
CA MET A 156 -17.03 -7.00 -7.86
C MET A 156 -17.02 -8.35 -8.59
N GLN A 157 -16.14 -9.28 -8.23
CA GLN A 157 -16.08 -10.61 -8.85
C GLN A 157 -17.35 -11.42 -8.61
N ARG A 158 -17.90 -11.34 -7.40
CA ARG A 158 -19.20 -11.94 -7.07
C ARG A 158 -20.36 -11.29 -7.83
N LEU A 159 -20.39 -9.95 -7.92
CA LEU A 159 -21.41 -9.22 -8.68
C LEU A 159 -21.33 -9.52 -10.18
N ALA A 160 -20.13 -9.58 -10.75
CA ALA A 160 -19.92 -9.94 -12.15
C ALA A 160 -20.42 -11.35 -12.46
N ASN A 161 -20.16 -12.32 -11.58
CA ASN A 161 -20.69 -13.68 -11.69
C ASN A 161 -22.24 -13.71 -11.64
N ILE A 162 -22.86 -12.94 -10.74
CA ILE A 162 -24.34 -12.87 -10.63
C ILE A 162 -24.98 -12.18 -11.85
N LEU A 163 -24.35 -11.11 -12.33
CA LEU A 163 -24.84 -10.32 -13.45
C LEU A 163 -24.46 -10.94 -14.82
N GLY A 164 -23.72 -12.04 -14.83
CA GLY A 164 -23.23 -12.69 -16.05
C GLY A 164 -22.22 -11.84 -16.83
N CYS A 165 -21.59 -10.86 -16.18
CA CYS A 165 -20.61 -9.97 -16.78
C CYS A 165 -19.21 -10.57 -16.66
N LYS A 166 -18.37 -10.40 -17.70
CA LYS A 166 -16.93 -10.65 -17.58
C LYS A 166 -16.25 -9.40 -17.04
N ILE A 167 -15.45 -9.54 -16.00
CA ILE A 167 -14.49 -8.50 -15.61
C ILE A 167 -13.40 -8.52 -16.69
N GLU A 168 -13.33 -7.49 -17.53
CA GLU A 168 -12.22 -7.35 -18.45
C GLU A 168 -10.90 -7.26 -17.69
N GLN A 169 -9.82 -7.70 -18.34
CA GLN A 169 -8.51 -7.88 -17.72
C GLN A 169 -8.11 -6.67 -16.89
N PHE A 170 -7.61 -6.97 -15.68
CA PHE A 170 -7.06 -6.00 -14.74
C PHE A 170 -6.19 -4.99 -15.49
N PRO A 171 -6.26 -3.68 -15.19
CA PRO A 171 -5.29 -2.75 -15.76
C PRO A 171 -3.92 -3.29 -15.39
N THR A 172 -3.23 -3.83 -16.40
CA THR A 172 -1.94 -4.48 -16.22
C THR A 172 -0.93 -3.49 -15.71
N THR A 173 -1.26 -2.19 -15.65
CA THR A 173 -0.49 -1.12 -15.04
C THR A 173 -1.32 -0.28 -14.05
N TYR A 174 -0.84 -0.15 -12.80
CA TYR A 174 -1.33 0.81 -11.79
C TYR A 174 -0.23 1.85 -11.52
N LEU A 175 -0.56 3.14 -11.60
CA LEU A 175 0.42 4.25 -11.59
C LEU A 175 1.52 4.12 -12.67
N GLY A 176 1.26 3.39 -13.75
CA GLY A 176 2.22 3.10 -14.82
C GLY A 176 3.18 1.93 -14.54
N MET A 177 2.98 1.17 -13.46
CA MET A 177 3.77 -0.04 -13.12
C MET A 177 2.94 -1.30 -13.29
N PRO A 178 3.51 -2.42 -13.76
CA PRO A 178 2.70 -3.59 -13.97
C PRO A 178 2.16 -4.18 -12.67
N ALA A 179 0.85 -4.49 -12.61
CA ALA A 179 0.24 -5.02 -11.39
C ALA A 179 0.86 -6.39 -11.04
N GLY A 180 1.42 -6.53 -9.83
CA GLY A 180 2.12 -7.73 -9.37
C GLY A 180 3.63 -7.79 -9.68
N SER A 181 4.23 -6.71 -10.18
CA SER A 181 5.67 -6.66 -10.45
C SER A 181 6.50 -6.75 -9.17
N ASN A 182 7.64 -7.43 -9.24
CA ASN A 182 8.54 -7.62 -8.10
C ASN A 182 9.16 -6.28 -7.65
N HIS A 183 8.82 -5.80 -6.45
CA HIS A 183 9.34 -4.53 -5.89
C HIS A 183 10.88 -4.44 -5.81
N LYS A 184 11.60 -5.54 -6.00
CA LYS A 184 13.07 -5.62 -5.99
C LYS A 184 13.72 -5.38 -7.36
N GLU A 185 12.96 -5.38 -8.46
CA GLU A 185 13.50 -5.11 -9.80
C GLU A 185 13.66 -3.60 -10.03
N LEU A 186 14.90 -3.13 -10.09
CA LEU A 186 15.27 -1.72 -10.27
C LEU A 186 14.70 -1.10 -11.55
N LEU A 187 14.58 -1.88 -12.62
CA LEU A 187 14.04 -1.44 -13.92
C LEU A 187 12.59 -0.93 -13.83
N ILE A 188 11.84 -1.35 -12.81
CA ILE A 188 10.45 -0.93 -12.62
C ILE A 188 10.38 0.52 -12.11
N TRP A 189 11.43 1.00 -11.42
CA TRP A 189 11.49 2.36 -10.87
C TRP A 189 11.93 3.41 -11.89
N ASP A 190 12.57 3.01 -13.00
CA ASP A 190 13.12 3.93 -14.00
C ASP A 190 12.03 4.82 -14.63
N GLY A 191 10.84 4.27 -14.89
CA GLY A 191 9.71 5.04 -15.43
C GLY A 191 9.15 6.10 -14.48
N ILE A 192 9.33 5.91 -13.17
CA ILE A 192 8.94 6.87 -12.11
C ILE A 192 10.03 7.93 -11.93
N ILE A 193 11.30 7.51 -11.92
CA ILE A 193 12.46 8.40 -11.81
C ILE A 193 12.52 9.35 -13.02
N GLN A 194 12.26 8.86 -14.23
CA GLN A 194 12.22 9.69 -15.44
C GLN A 194 11.08 10.72 -15.42
N ARG A 195 9.92 10.38 -14.83
CA ARG A 195 8.79 11.31 -14.69
C ARG A 195 9.06 12.37 -13.63
N SER A 196 9.65 12.00 -12.50
CA SER A 196 10.05 12.92 -11.44
C SER A 196 11.18 13.88 -11.84
N ARG A 197 11.93 13.60 -12.92
CA ARG A 197 12.94 14.49 -13.48
C ARG A 197 12.39 15.47 -14.53
N ARG A 198 11.13 15.31 -14.95
CA ARG A 198 10.47 16.13 -15.98
C ARG A 198 9.42 17.09 -15.41
N SER A 199 9.18 17.08 -14.10
CA SER A 199 8.39 18.06 -13.35
C SER A 199 9.29 18.85 -12.41
#